data_AF-A5ZA72-F1
#
_entry.id   AF-A5ZA72-F1
#
_cell.length_a   1.000
_cell.length_b   1.000
_cell.length_c   1.000
_cell.angle_alpha   90.00
_cell.angle_beta   90.00
_cell.angle_gamma   90.00
#
_symmetry.space_group_name_H-M   'P 1'
#
loop_
_entity.id
_entity.type
_entity.pdbx_description
1 polymer ?
#
loop_
_entity_poly.entity_id
_entity_poly.type
_entity_poly.pdbx_seq_one_letter_code
_entity_poly.pdbx_strand_id
1 'polypeptide(L)'
;MKLSVTGDIHGDVFLLFGMTESMSDEEMLFVAGDFGMFWYDTKICQEKMLIINDILENKNSYIVFVDGNHDNHRFLNSQEVSDFYGAKSHKLMTRIIHIMRGEILRIDDIKIFCFGGAYSVDRFWRVKNETYFEEELPNQEEYDNGIMNLKRNNMKVDYILTHTCPRSLVEKLGARHNVAEEEKLQNFIQWVIDNVEYKMHYFGHWHKDKKINEEEIVIFNYVRDMVSGEVTKKFSRLC
;
A
#
# COMPACT_ATOMS: atom_id res chain seq x y z
N MET A 1 17.10 -9.41 4.29
CA MET A 1 16.25 -8.28 4.71
C MET A 1 14.90 -8.79 5.19
N LYS A 2 14.42 -8.32 6.34
CA LYS A 2 13.13 -8.71 6.92
C LYS A 2 11.98 -7.95 6.26
N LEU A 3 10.84 -8.60 6.00
CA LEU A 3 9.68 -7.99 5.37
C LEU A 3 8.49 -7.97 6.33
N SER A 4 7.98 -6.79 6.63
CA SER A 4 6.82 -6.57 7.49
C SER A 4 5.76 -5.75 6.76
N VAL A 5 4.49 -5.86 7.18
CA VAL A 5 3.38 -5.15 6.52
C VAL A 5 2.38 -4.58 7.53
N THR A 6 1.84 -3.41 7.22
CA THR A 6 0.77 -2.67 7.90
C THR A 6 -0.09 -1.94 6.85
N GLY A 7 -1.09 -1.17 7.25
CA GLY A 7 -1.92 -0.37 6.34
C GLY A 7 -2.38 0.96 6.92
N ASP A 8 -2.93 1.80 6.06
CA ASP A 8 -3.80 2.91 6.40
C ASP A 8 -3.23 3.93 7.38
N ILE A 9 -1.97 4.34 7.26
CA ILE A 9 -1.36 5.25 8.25
C ILE A 9 -2.14 6.58 8.39
N HIS A 10 -2.83 7.04 7.34
CA HIS A 10 -3.73 8.21 7.36
C HIS A 10 -3.02 9.50 7.82
N GLY A 11 -1.73 9.64 7.54
CA GLY A 11 -0.97 10.82 7.97
C GLY A 11 -0.67 10.89 9.47
N ASP A 12 -0.95 9.83 10.24
CA ASP A 12 -0.60 9.75 11.67
C ASP A 12 0.92 9.58 11.86
N VAL A 13 1.61 10.72 12.00
CA VAL A 13 3.06 10.78 12.16
C VAL A 13 3.54 10.09 13.44
N PHE A 14 2.75 10.10 14.52
CA PHE A 14 3.13 9.47 15.78
C PHE A 14 3.05 7.95 15.68
N LEU A 15 2.01 7.44 15.02
CA LEU A 15 1.90 6.02 14.68
C LEU A 15 3.09 5.57 13.83
N LEU A 16 3.40 6.32 12.77
CA LEU A 16 4.49 5.97 11.86
C LEU A 16 5.85 6.03 12.56
N PHE A 17 6.08 7.05 13.39
CA PHE A 17 7.30 7.17 14.20
C PHE A 17 7.45 5.97 15.14
N GLY A 18 6.39 5.60 15.88
CA GLY A 18 6.41 4.43 16.77
C GLY A 18 6.67 3.12 16.03
N MET A 19 6.06 2.93 14.84
CA MET A 19 6.33 1.78 13.98
C MET A 19 7.80 1.76 13.54
N THR A 20 8.33 2.88 13.06
CA THR A 20 9.72 3.03 12.58
C THR A 20 10.74 2.78 13.69
N GLU A 21 10.53 3.35 14.87
CA GLU A 21 11.39 3.14 16.05
C GLU A 21 11.40 1.69 16.50
N SER A 22 10.27 0.98 16.35
CA SER A 22 10.20 -0.42 16.71
C SER A 22 10.88 -1.36 15.71
N MET A 23 11.15 -0.93 14.47
CA MET A 23 11.74 -1.78 13.42
C MET A 23 13.11 -2.31 13.84
N SER A 24 13.42 -3.54 13.44
CA SER A 24 14.77 -4.09 13.48
C SER A 24 15.62 -3.51 12.35
N ASP A 25 16.94 -3.64 12.45
CA ASP A 25 17.84 -3.33 11.35
C ASP A 25 17.54 -4.23 10.13
N GLU A 26 17.79 -3.70 8.93
CA GLU A 26 17.52 -4.36 7.65
C GLU A 26 16.08 -4.87 7.50
N GLU A 27 15.10 -4.03 7.85
CA GLU A 27 13.66 -4.30 7.71
C GLU A 27 13.02 -3.39 6.65
N MET A 28 12.13 -3.96 5.81
CA MET A 28 11.21 -3.21 4.98
C MET A 28 9.81 -3.29 5.57
N LEU A 29 9.25 -2.13 5.94
CA LEU A 29 7.86 -2.02 6.34
C LEU A 29 7.00 -1.60 5.13
N PHE A 30 6.15 -2.52 4.69
CA PHE A 30 5.16 -2.29 3.65
C PHE A 30 3.90 -1.66 4.22
N VAL A 31 3.36 -0.64 3.53
CA VAL A 31 2.07 -0.02 3.86
C VAL A 31 1.08 -0.24 2.72
N ALA A 32 -0.03 -0.91 3.03
CA ALA A 32 -1.11 -1.26 2.11
C ALA A 32 -2.06 -0.07 1.84
N GLY A 33 -1.52 1.03 1.31
CA GLY A 33 -2.28 2.22 0.97
C GLY A 33 -2.55 3.16 2.14
N ASP A 34 -3.10 4.33 1.80
CA ASP A 34 -3.42 5.41 2.71
C ASP A 34 -2.23 5.79 3.61
N PHE A 35 -1.07 5.99 2.99
CA PHE A 35 0.12 6.42 3.73
C PHE A 35 -0.07 7.83 4.29
N GLY A 36 -0.65 8.74 3.49
CA GLY A 36 -1.22 10.01 3.92
C GLY A 36 -0.22 11.07 4.39
N MET A 37 1.08 10.76 4.44
CA MET A 37 2.10 11.68 4.96
C MET A 37 2.29 12.91 4.07
N PHE A 38 2.06 12.84 2.77
CA PHE A 38 2.33 13.95 1.83
C PHE A 38 1.04 14.64 1.30
N TRP A 39 0.00 14.76 2.15
CA TRP A 39 -1.32 15.19 1.70
C TRP A 39 -1.47 16.71 1.46
N TYR A 40 -1.44 17.56 2.50
CA TYR A 40 -1.72 19.02 2.37
C TYR A 40 -0.47 19.87 2.14
N ASP A 41 0.35 20.05 3.18
CA ASP A 41 1.57 20.85 3.14
C ASP A 41 2.77 19.92 3.00
N THR A 42 3.12 19.61 1.75
CA THR A 42 4.21 18.68 1.45
C THR A 42 5.54 19.13 2.05
N LYS A 43 5.75 20.43 2.29
CA LYS A 43 6.99 20.94 2.90
C LYS A 43 7.05 20.66 4.39
N ILE A 44 6.00 20.99 5.14
CA ILE A 44 5.92 20.67 6.58
C ILE A 44 5.95 19.15 6.78
N CYS A 45 5.26 18.42 5.92
CA CYS A 45 5.28 16.97 5.93
C CYS A 45 6.68 16.42 5.66
N GLN A 46 7.41 16.96 4.68
CA GLN A 46 8.81 16.59 4.44
C GLN A 46 9.67 16.82 5.67
N GLU A 47 9.56 17.96 6.37
CA GLU A 47 10.34 18.22 7.59
C GLU A 47 10.10 17.17 8.68
N LYS A 48 8.84 16.75 8.90
CA LYS A 48 8.51 15.67 9.85
C LYS A 48 9.05 14.32 9.40
N MET A 49 9.02 14.06 8.10
CA MET A 49 9.48 12.80 7.52
C MET A 49 11.02 12.69 7.51
N LEU A 50 11.77 13.78 7.64
CA LEU A 50 13.25 13.74 7.78
C LEU A 50 13.67 12.89 8.98
N ILE A 51 13.04 13.07 10.14
CA ILE A 51 13.37 12.31 11.37
C ILE A 51 13.15 10.82 11.13
N ILE A 52 12.03 10.46 10.49
CA ILE A 52 11.70 9.07 10.15
C ILE A 52 12.72 8.52 9.15
N ASN A 53 13.08 9.29 8.12
CA ASN A 53 14.09 8.90 7.14
C ASN A 53 15.46 8.68 7.77
N ASP A 54 15.89 9.53 8.71
CA ASP A 54 17.17 9.38 9.41
C ASP A 54 17.22 8.10 10.25
N ILE A 55 16.13 7.75 10.95
CA ILE A 55 16.02 6.48 11.67
C ILE A 55 16.13 5.30 10.70
N LEU A 56 15.43 5.36 9.57
CA LEU A 56 15.49 4.33 8.54
C LEU A 56 16.88 4.18 7.95
N GLU A 57 17.60 5.29 7.71
CA GLU A 57 18.97 5.26 7.21
C GLU A 57 19.92 4.59 8.19
N ASN A 58 19.83 4.92 9.48
CA ASN A 58 20.64 4.32 10.55
C ASN A 58 20.39 2.82 10.69
N LYS A 59 19.15 2.37 10.50
CA LYS A 59 18.75 0.96 10.55
C LYS A 59 18.93 0.21 9.24
N ASN A 60 19.44 0.86 8.19
CA ASN A 60 19.46 0.35 6.82
C ASN A 60 18.11 -0.25 6.37
N SER A 61 17.03 0.43 6.71
CA SER A 61 15.65 -0.03 6.58
C SER A 61 14.85 0.85 5.62
N TYR A 62 13.67 0.40 5.21
CA TYR A 62 12.80 1.14 4.29
C TYR A 62 11.34 1.14 4.75
N ILE A 63 10.64 2.21 4.41
CA ILE A 63 9.19 2.22 4.31
C ILE A 63 8.83 2.19 2.83
N VAL A 64 8.01 1.22 2.45
CA VAL A 64 7.56 1.01 1.07
C VAL A 64 6.05 0.98 1.07
N PHE A 65 5.40 1.68 0.14
CA PHE A 65 3.94 1.72 0.13
C PHE A 65 3.35 1.68 -1.28
N VAL A 66 2.16 1.10 -1.38
CA VAL A 66 1.23 1.38 -2.49
C VAL A 66 0.34 2.53 -2.06
N ASP A 67 -0.17 3.29 -3.01
CA ASP A 67 -1.10 4.39 -2.75
C ASP A 67 -2.51 3.90 -2.38
N GLY A 68 -3.26 4.71 -1.64
CA GLY A 68 -4.69 4.53 -1.40
C GLY A 68 -5.53 5.73 -1.83
N ASN A 69 -6.77 5.82 -1.35
CA ASN A 69 -7.66 6.94 -1.67
C ASN A 69 -7.40 8.19 -0.80
N HIS A 70 -6.58 8.07 0.24
CA HIS A 70 -6.08 9.14 1.10
C HIS A 70 -4.57 9.42 0.89
N ASP A 71 -4.08 9.21 -0.34
CA ASP A 71 -2.76 9.70 -0.79
C ASP A 71 -2.85 10.83 -1.83
N ASN A 72 -1.90 11.77 -1.82
CA ASN A 72 -1.91 12.90 -2.76
C ASN A 72 -1.37 12.46 -4.13
N HIS A 73 -2.28 11.99 -4.97
CA HIS A 73 -1.97 11.46 -6.30
C HIS A 73 -1.29 12.48 -7.21
N ARG A 74 -1.63 13.77 -7.12
CA ARG A 74 -0.95 14.82 -7.90
C ARG A 74 0.50 15.00 -7.46
N PHE A 75 0.74 14.96 -6.16
CA PHE A 75 2.10 15.01 -5.62
C PHE A 75 2.88 13.77 -6.07
N LEU A 76 2.33 12.57 -5.86
CA LEU A 76 2.98 11.31 -6.26
C LEU A 76 3.31 11.29 -7.75
N ASN A 77 2.35 11.63 -8.61
CA ASN A 77 2.54 11.60 -10.07
C ASN A 77 3.44 12.73 -10.61
N SER A 78 3.80 13.72 -9.78
CA SER A 78 4.78 14.74 -10.15
C SER A 78 6.23 14.38 -9.79
N GLN A 79 6.44 13.27 -9.06
CA GLN A 79 7.77 12.82 -8.69
C GLN A 79 8.50 12.15 -9.86
N GLU A 80 9.83 12.19 -9.80
CA GLU A 80 10.66 11.47 -10.76
C GLU A 80 10.49 9.95 -10.59
N VAL A 81 10.31 9.26 -11.72
CA VAL A 81 10.24 7.80 -11.76
C VAL A 81 11.64 7.23 -11.63
N SER A 82 11.82 6.31 -10.69
CA SER A 82 13.08 5.62 -10.41
C SER A 82 12.89 4.11 -10.31
N ASP A 83 13.96 3.34 -10.51
CA ASP A 83 13.96 1.91 -10.24
C ASP A 83 14.20 1.65 -8.74
N PHE A 84 13.36 0.81 -8.15
CA PHE A 84 13.56 0.26 -6.82
C PHE A 84 13.28 -1.23 -6.84
N TYR A 85 14.31 -2.06 -6.64
CA TYR A 85 14.20 -3.52 -6.68
C TYR A 85 13.49 -4.05 -7.95
N GLY A 86 13.80 -3.44 -9.11
CA GLY A 86 13.24 -3.83 -10.41
C GLY A 86 11.80 -3.38 -10.67
N ALA A 87 11.24 -2.54 -9.80
CA ALA A 87 9.93 -1.93 -9.94
C ALA A 87 10.06 -0.42 -10.20
N LYS A 88 9.21 0.12 -11.05
CA LYS A 88 9.04 1.58 -11.16
C LYS A 88 8.45 2.13 -9.87
N SER A 89 9.06 3.20 -9.37
CA SER A 89 8.75 3.78 -8.07
C SER A 89 8.94 5.28 -8.07
N HIS A 90 8.28 5.96 -7.12
CA HIS A 90 8.59 7.33 -6.76
C HIS A 90 9.40 7.32 -5.46
N LYS A 91 10.63 7.79 -5.54
CA LYS A 91 11.53 7.91 -4.38
C LYS A 91 11.26 9.24 -3.68
N LEU A 92 10.37 9.23 -2.69
CA LEU A 92 9.97 10.45 -1.98
C LEU A 92 11.08 10.96 -1.06
N MET A 93 11.84 10.04 -0.47
CA MET A 93 13.07 10.28 0.30
C MET A 93 14.05 9.11 0.09
N THR A 94 15.22 9.13 0.72
CA THR A 94 16.21 8.05 0.60
C THR A 94 15.63 6.68 0.94
N ARG A 95 14.80 6.61 1.99
CA ARG A 95 14.27 5.36 2.57
C ARG A 95 12.74 5.24 2.57
N ILE A 96 12.03 6.17 1.91
CA ILE A 96 10.56 6.17 1.82
C ILE A 96 10.17 6.12 0.34
N ILE A 97 9.60 4.99 -0.07
CA ILE A 97 9.43 4.62 -1.46
C ILE A 97 7.96 4.31 -1.76
N HIS A 98 7.41 4.97 -2.77
CA HIS A 98 6.10 4.65 -3.32
C HIS A 98 6.28 3.73 -4.54
N ILE A 99 5.60 2.60 -4.57
CA ILE A 99 5.63 1.67 -5.71
C ILE A 99 4.47 1.97 -6.65
N MET A 100 4.76 2.18 -7.93
CA MET A 100 3.74 2.47 -8.92
C MET A 100 2.83 1.25 -9.15
N ARG A 101 1.56 1.51 -9.45
CA ARG A 101 0.55 0.46 -9.63
C ARG A 101 0.92 -0.50 -10.76
N GLY A 102 0.78 -1.80 -10.48
CA GLY A 102 1.05 -2.87 -11.43
C GLY A 102 2.51 -3.32 -11.52
N GLU A 103 3.39 -2.74 -10.71
CA GLU A 103 4.79 -3.15 -10.63
C GLU A 103 4.99 -4.36 -9.71
N ILE A 104 6.10 -5.07 -9.93
CA ILE A 104 6.50 -6.23 -9.13
C ILE A 104 7.89 -5.97 -8.54
N LEU A 105 7.96 -5.87 -7.22
CA LEU A 105 9.23 -5.81 -6.49
C LEU A 105 9.91 -7.17 -6.47
N ARG A 106 11.24 -7.17 -6.56
CA ARG A 106 12.08 -8.37 -6.46
C ARG A 106 13.12 -8.19 -5.37
N ILE A 107 12.81 -8.65 -4.17
CA ILE A 107 13.71 -8.55 -3.00
C ILE A 107 14.26 -9.94 -2.74
N ASP A 108 15.55 -10.13 -3.01
CA ASP A 108 16.16 -11.46 -3.07
C ASP A 108 15.36 -12.37 -4.05
N ASP A 109 14.92 -13.54 -3.61
CA ASP A 109 14.08 -14.45 -4.41
C ASP A 109 12.57 -14.19 -4.27
N ILE A 110 12.17 -13.17 -3.50
CA ILE A 110 10.75 -12.85 -3.21
C ILE A 110 10.20 -11.85 -4.24
N LYS A 111 9.04 -12.17 -4.81
CA LYS A 111 8.28 -11.29 -5.71
C LYS A 111 7.03 -10.74 -5.03
N ILE A 112 6.84 -9.42 -5.06
CA ILE A 112 5.66 -8.76 -4.48
C ILE A 112 4.96 -7.96 -5.57
N PHE A 113 3.73 -8.33 -5.90
CA PHE A 113 2.87 -7.54 -6.79
C PHE A 113 2.23 -6.39 -6.00
N CYS A 114 2.38 -5.16 -6.50
CA CYS A 114 1.95 -3.95 -5.82
C CYS A 114 0.86 -3.24 -6.64
N PHE A 115 -0.31 -3.02 -6.04
CA PHE A 115 -1.41 -2.35 -6.74
C PHE A 115 -2.30 -1.53 -5.80
N GLY A 116 -2.07 -0.21 -5.78
CA GLY A 116 -2.82 0.75 -4.97
C GLY A 116 -4.16 1.18 -5.55
N GLY A 117 -4.74 2.19 -4.91
CA GLY A 117 -6.02 2.81 -5.26
C GLY A 117 -7.22 2.28 -4.47
N ALA A 118 -8.22 3.15 -4.31
CA ALA A 118 -9.56 2.86 -3.81
C ALA A 118 -10.48 4.05 -4.12
N TYR A 119 -11.78 3.93 -3.87
CA TYR A 119 -12.71 5.04 -4.05
C TYR A 119 -13.05 5.72 -2.72
N SER A 120 -12.91 7.05 -2.66
CA SER A 120 -13.45 7.83 -1.54
C SER A 120 -14.98 7.88 -1.60
N VAL A 121 -15.66 7.07 -0.79
CA VAL A 121 -17.15 7.01 -0.74
C VAL A 121 -17.82 8.32 -0.32
N ASP A 122 -17.08 9.18 0.38
CA ASP A 122 -17.48 10.52 0.81
C ASP A 122 -17.07 11.62 -0.19
N ARG A 123 -16.61 11.26 -1.39
CA ARG A 123 -16.19 12.17 -2.47
C ARG A 123 -17.22 13.25 -2.80
N PHE A 124 -18.51 12.97 -2.64
CA PHE A 124 -19.58 13.97 -2.82
C PHE A 124 -19.42 15.19 -1.91
N TRP A 125 -18.82 15.02 -0.73
CA TRP A 125 -18.59 16.08 0.26
C TRP A 125 -17.19 16.69 0.20
N ARG A 126 -16.36 16.24 -0.74
CA ARG A 126 -14.95 16.64 -0.88
C ARG A 126 -14.75 17.57 -2.09
N VAL A 127 -13.68 18.34 -2.04
CA VAL A 127 -13.24 19.27 -3.08
C VAL A 127 -12.24 18.56 -4.01
N LYS A 128 -12.57 18.50 -5.31
CA LYS A 128 -11.73 17.86 -6.34
C LYS A 128 -10.36 18.53 -6.37
N ASN A 129 -9.31 17.70 -6.38
CA ASN A 129 -7.90 18.08 -6.39
C ASN A 129 -7.36 18.71 -5.10
N GLU A 130 -8.15 18.76 -4.04
CA GLU A 130 -7.72 19.25 -2.73
C GLU A 130 -7.90 18.19 -1.65
N THR A 131 -9.09 17.56 -1.62
CA THR A 131 -9.46 16.57 -0.61
C THR A 131 -9.89 15.23 -1.23
N TYR A 132 -9.94 15.14 -2.56
CA TYR A 132 -9.99 13.89 -3.31
C TYR A 132 -9.33 14.08 -4.69
N PHE A 133 -8.91 12.98 -5.31
CA PHE A 133 -8.32 12.96 -6.66
C PHE A 133 -9.07 11.99 -7.59
N GLU A 134 -9.11 12.26 -8.89
CA GLU A 134 -9.67 11.29 -9.85
C GLU A 134 -8.77 10.07 -9.99
N GLU A 135 -7.48 10.30 -9.81
CA GLU A 135 -6.37 9.37 -9.84
C GLU A 135 -6.39 8.37 -8.66
N GLU A 136 -7.28 8.54 -7.68
CA GLU A 136 -7.55 7.54 -6.63
C GLU A 136 -7.93 6.18 -7.20
N LEU A 137 -8.61 6.18 -8.36
CA LEU A 137 -8.90 4.97 -9.12
C LEU A 137 -7.89 4.79 -10.26
N PRO A 138 -7.46 3.55 -10.55
CA PRO A 138 -6.53 3.32 -11.62
C PRO A 138 -7.10 3.60 -13.01
N ASN A 139 -6.23 4.11 -13.88
CA ASN A 139 -6.49 4.26 -15.29
C ASN A 139 -6.19 2.96 -16.06
N GLN A 140 -6.48 2.93 -17.36
CA GLN A 140 -6.32 1.71 -18.17
C GLN A 140 -4.85 1.27 -18.32
N GLU A 141 -3.91 2.22 -18.41
CA GLU A 141 -2.48 1.92 -18.54
C GLU A 141 -1.94 1.23 -17.29
N GLU A 142 -2.41 1.62 -16.10
CA GLU A 142 -2.03 0.98 -14.83
C GLU A 142 -2.55 -0.46 -14.73
N TYR A 143 -3.79 -0.72 -15.15
CA TYR A 143 -4.33 -2.09 -15.25
C TYR A 143 -3.52 -2.92 -16.26
N ASP A 144 -3.25 -2.37 -17.44
CA ASP A 144 -2.51 -3.07 -18.49
C ASP A 144 -1.07 -3.36 -18.04
N ASN A 145 -0.42 -2.43 -17.34
CA ASN A 145 0.90 -2.62 -16.75
C ASN A 145 0.91 -3.79 -15.77
N GLY A 146 -0.08 -3.85 -14.85
CA GLY A 146 -0.24 -4.96 -13.92
C GLY A 146 -0.38 -6.30 -14.62
N ILE A 147 -1.27 -6.39 -15.62
CA ILE A 147 -1.48 -7.61 -16.41
C ILE A 147 -0.19 -8.03 -17.13
N MET A 148 0.53 -7.07 -17.75
CA MET A 148 1.75 -7.35 -18.48
C MET A 148 2.87 -7.84 -17.56
N ASN A 149 3.06 -7.23 -16.39
CA ASN A 149 4.07 -7.62 -15.42
C ASN A 149 3.78 -8.99 -14.79
N LEU A 150 2.51 -9.29 -14.50
CA LEU A 150 2.08 -10.62 -14.05
C LEU A 150 2.35 -11.68 -15.12
N LYS A 151 1.99 -11.42 -16.39
CA LYS A 151 2.29 -12.34 -17.51
C LYS A 151 3.79 -12.58 -17.69
N ARG A 152 4.62 -11.54 -17.61
CA ARG A 152 6.09 -11.65 -17.68
C ARG A 152 6.69 -12.47 -16.53
N ASN A 153 5.96 -12.58 -15.42
CA ASN A 153 6.32 -13.40 -14.28
C ASN A 153 5.58 -14.74 -14.26
N ASN A 154 5.04 -15.17 -15.41
CA ASN A 154 4.32 -16.43 -15.58
C ASN A 154 3.13 -16.57 -14.61
N MET A 155 2.46 -15.45 -14.31
CA MET A 155 1.34 -15.40 -13.36
C MET A 155 1.71 -15.94 -11.97
N LYS A 156 2.95 -15.73 -11.52
CA LYS A 156 3.45 -16.20 -10.23
C LYS A 156 4.21 -15.13 -9.48
N VAL A 157 3.76 -14.85 -8.26
CA VAL A 157 4.43 -13.98 -7.28
C VAL A 157 4.38 -14.64 -5.91
N ASP A 158 5.11 -14.12 -4.91
CA ASP A 158 5.01 -14.65 -3.55
C ASP A 158 3.91 -13.93 -2.77
N TYR A 159 3.84 -12.61 -2.89
CA TYR A 159 2.89 -11.79 -2.15
C TYR A 159 2.19 -10.79 -3.05
N ILE A 160 0.96 -10.46 -2.68
CA ILE A 160 0.15 -9.41 -3.29
C ILE A 160 -0.09 -8.35 -2.23
N LEU A 161 0.19 -7.09 -2.56
CA LEU A 161 -0.06 -5.94 -1.72
C LEU A 161 -1.00 -4.98 -2.46
N THR A 162 -2.22 -4.82 -1.96
CA THR A 162 -3.19 -3.86 -2.51
C THR A 162 -3.72 -2.94 -1.44
N HIS A 163 -4.38 -1.85 -1.82
CA HIS A 163 -5.06 -1.02 -0.85
C HIS A 163 -6.48 -1.55 -0.54
N THR A 164 -7.32 -1.81 -1.54
CA THR A 164 -8.65 -2.41 -1.35
C THR A 164 -8.67 -3.94 -1.55
N CYS A 165 -9.81 -4.56 -1.31
CA CYS A 165 -10.01 -6.02 -1.34
C CYS A 165 -10.58 -6.51 -2.69
N PRO A 166 -10.51 -7.81 -3.00
CA PRO A 166 -11.22 -8.38 -4.14
C PRO A 166 -12.75 -8.33 -3.96
N ARG A 167 -13.46 -8.28 -5.08
CA ARG A 167 -14.93 -8.07 -5.12
C ARG A 167 -15.73 -9.01 -4.22
N SER A 168 -15.32 -10.27 -4.11
CA SER A 168 -16.01 -11.28 -3.30
C SER A 168 -15.99 -11.00 -1.79
N LEU A 169 -15.03 -10.20 -1.30
CA LEU A 169 -14.90 -9.89 0.12
C LEU A 169 -15.66 -8.63 0.58
N VAL A 170 -16.10 -7.79 -0.36
CA VAL A 170 -16.75 -6.49 -0.10
C VAL A 170 -17.94 -6.61 0.86
N GLU A 171 -18.85 -7.55 0.60
CA GLU A 171 -20.03 -7.75 1.45
C GLU A 171 -19.65 -8.30 2.83
N LYS A 172 -18.71 -9.25 2.88
CA LYS A 172 -18.20 -9.86 4.13
C LYS A 172 -17.52 -8.84 5.04
N LEU A 173 -16.94 -7.79 4.48
CA LEU A 173 -16.21 -6.75 5.22
C LEU A 173 -17.10 -5.58 5.68
N GLY A 174 -18.35 -5.49 5.20
CA GLY A 174 -19.34 -4.54 5.69
C GLY A 174 -19.98 -3.65 4.62
N ALA A 175 -19.72 -3.89 3.34
CA ALA A 175 -20.38 -3.27 2.18
C ALA A 175 -20.33 -1.73 2.06
N ARG A 176 -19.66 -1.01 2.97
CA ARG A 176 -19.49 0.46 2.89
C ARG A 176 -18.88 0.91 1.55
N HIS A 177 -18.01 0.07 0.99
CA HIS A 177 -17.32 0.29 -0.29
C HIS A 177 -17.93 -0.53 -1.43
N ASN A 178 -19.19 -0.96 -1.29
CA ASN A 178 -19.96 -1.58 -2.37
C ASN A 178 -20.58 -0.48 -3.23
N VAL A 179 -19.74 0.22 -3.99
CA VAL A 179 -20.14 1.33 -4.88
C VAL A 179 -19.70 1.04 -6.31
N ALA A 180 -20.50 1.47 -7.28
CA ALA A 180 -20.28 1.15 -8.69
C ALA A 180 -18.95 1.70 -9.21
N GLU A 181 -18.48 2.82 -8.64
CA GLU A 181 -17.25 3.49 -9.01
C GLU A 181 -16.00 2.69 -8.66
N GLU A 182 -16.02 1.92 -7.57
CA GLU A 182 -14.88 1.08 -7.15
C GLU A 182 -14.93 -0.33 -7.77
N GLU A 183 -16.08 -0.73 -8.31
CA GLU A 183 -16.32 -2.10 -8.77
C GLU A 183 -15.30 -2.57 -9.82
N LYS A 184 -14.88 -1.68 -10.73
CA LYS A 184 -13.84 -2.01 -11.73
C LYS A 184 -12.52 -2.43 -11.07
N LEU A 185 -12.08 -1.69 -10.05
CA LEU A 185 -10.85 -1.98 -9.32
C LEU A 185 -10.99 -3.28 -8.52
N GLN A 186 -12.09 -3.44 -7.80
CA GLN A 186 -12.34 -4.64 -6.99
C GLN A 186 -12.45 -5.91 -7.87
N ASN A 187 -13.03 -5.80 -9.07
CA ASN A 187 -13.06 -6.88 -10.06
C ASN A 187 -11.68 -7.17 -10.65
N PHE A 188 -10.84 -6.16 -10.87
CA PHE A 188 -9.46 -6.38 -11.28
C PHE A 188 -8.67 -7.13 -10.20
N ILE A 189 -8.78 -6.72 -8.93
CA ILE A 189 -8.12 -7.43 -7.82
C ILE A 189 -8.66 -8.86 -7.72
N GLN A 190 -9.97 -9.08 -7.86
CA GLN A 190 -10.55 -10.42 -7.93
C GLN A 190 -9.91 -11.25 -9.05
N TRP A 191 -9.77 -10.68 -10.25
CA TRP A 191 -9.11 -11.37 -11.37
C TRP A 191 -7.66 -11.73 -11.06
N VAL A 192 -6.90 -10.84 -10.40
CA VAL A 192 -5.52 -11.14 -9.96
C VAL A 192 -5.51 -12.33 -9.01
N ILE A 193 -6.37 -12.31 -7.98
CA ILE A 193 -6.51 -13.40 -7.00
C ILE A 193 -6.89 -14.73 -7.66
N ASP A 194 -7.78 -14.70 -8.65
CA ASP A 194 -8.25 -15.93 -9.33
C ASP A 194 -7.22 -16.52 -10.32
N ASN A 195 -6.27 -15.72 -10.82
CA ASN A 195 -5.41 -16.09 -11.95
C ASN A 195 -3.91 -16.12 -11.64
N VAL A 196 -3.50 -15.70 -10.44
CA VAL A 196 -2.08 -15.62 -10.04
C VAL A 196 -1.81 -16.66 -8.95
N GLU A 197 -0.70 -17.37 -9.06
CA GLU A 197 -0.18 -18.17 -7.96
C GLU A 197 0.53 -17.24 -6.97
N TYR A 198 0.07 -17.19 -5.71
CA TYR A 198 0.64 -16.40 -4.63
C TYR A 198 0.51 -17.14 -3.28
N LYS A 199 1.24 -16.69 -2.26
CA LYS A 199 1.19 -17.25 -0.90
C LYS A 199 0.26 -16.47 0.02
N MET A 200 0.38 -15.14 0.01
CA MET A 200 -0.45 -14.26 0.84
C MET A 200 -0.85 -12.99 0.08
N HIS A 201 -2.07 -12.52 0.34
CA HIS A 201 -2.58 -11.23 -0.09
C HIS A 201 -2.86 -10.34 1.13
N TYR A 202 -2.20 -9.19 1.17
CA TYR A 202 -2.36 -8.18 2.20
C TYR A 202 -3.07 -6.95 1.62
N PHE A 203 -4.12 -6.49 2.31
CA PHE A 203 -4.87 -5.30 1.91
C PHE A 203 -5.36 -4.43 3.07
N GLY A 204 -5.43 -3.13 2.84
CA GLY A 204 -5.85 -2.11 3.80
C GLY A 204 -7.31 -1.69 3.64
N HIS A 205 -7.59 -0.38 3.72
CA HIS A 205 -8.84 0.35 3.39
C HIS A 205 -10.05 0.08 4.30
N TRP A 206 -10.21 -1.15 4.77
CA TRP A 206 -11.40 -1.63 5.48
C TRP A 206 -11.34 -1.48 7.00
N HIS A 207 -10.24 -0.90 7.51
CA HIS A 207 -10.01 -0.60 8.92
C HIS A 207 -10.22 -1.78 9.87
N LYS A 208 -9.69 -2.95 9.50
CA LYS A 208 -9.77 -4.19 10.29
C LYS A 208 -8.41 -4.86 10.33
N ASP A 209 -8.11 -5.54 11.43
CA ASP A 209 -6.97 -6.46 11.53
C ASP A 209 -7.50 -7.89 11.62
N LYS A 210 -7.62 -8.58 10.49
CA LYS A 210 -8.26 -9.91 10.44
C LYS A 210 -7.71 -10.80 9.32
N LYS A 211 -7.42 -12.05 9.66
CA LYS A 211 -7.21 -13.12 8.66
C LYS A 211 -8.56 -13.58 8.13
N ILE A 212 -8.81 -13.40 6.83
CA ILE A 212 -10.11 -13.64 6.19
C ILE A 212 -10.28 -15.12 5.81
N ASN A 213 -9.20 -15.71 5.30
CA ASN A 213 -8.98 -17.13 5.04
C ASN A 213 -7.47 -17.43 5.13
N GLU A 214 -7.00 -18.55 4.56
CA GLU A 214 -5.60 -18.96 4.68
C GLU A 214 -4.60 -17.98 4.05
N GLU A 215 -5.00 -17.29 2.98
CA GLU A 215 -4.11 -16.48 2.13
C GLU A 215 -4.40 -14.98 2.24
N GLU A 216 -5.64 -14.57 2.54
CA GLU A 216 -6.08 -13.17 2.51
C GLU A 216 -6.16 -12.55 3.93
N ILE A 217 -5.46 -11.43 4.14
CA ILE A 217 -5.42 -10.71 5.42
C ILE A 217 -5.71 -9.23 5.20
N VAL A 218 -6.76 -8.74 5.90
CA VAL A 218 -7.00 -7.30 6.05
C VAL A 218 -6.18 -6.77 7.22
N ILE A 219 -5.51 -5.63 7.01
CA ILE A 219 -4.59 -5.01 7.98
C ILE A 219 -4.95 -3.54 8.22
N PHE A 220 -4.72 -3.07 9.44
CA PHE A 220 -5.00 -1.68 9.82
C PHE A 220 -4.09 -1.12 10.91
N ASN A 221 -4.03 -1.74 12.09
CA ASN A 221 -3.22 -1.26 13.22
C ASN A 221 -2.04 -2.20 13.56
N TYR A 222 -2.05 -3.42 13.05
CA TYR A 222 -1.04 -4.42 13.40
C TYR A 222 0.07 -4.45 12.37
N VAL A 223 1.30 -4.61 12.86
CA VAL A 223 2.44 -4.95 12.01
C VAL A 223 2.56 -6.47 11.99
N ARG A 224 2.59 -7.04 10.79
CA ARG A 224 2.75 -8.48 10.56
C ARG A 224 4.06 -8.76 9.87
N ASP A 225 4.64 -9.91 10.17
CA ASP A 225 5.69 -10.48 9.32
C ASP A 225 5.05 -10.99 8.02
N MET A 226 5.58 -10.60 6.86
CA MET A 226 4.95 -10.93 5.57
C MET A 226 5.11 -12.40 5.17
N VAL A 227 6.09 -13.10 5.74
CA VAL A 227 6.38 -14.49 5.36
C VAL A 227 5.50 -15.46 6.14
N SER A 228 5.40 -15.26 7.45
CA SER A 228 4.58 -16.06 8.35
C SER A 228 3.13 -15.59 8.44
N GLY A 229 2.86 -14.31 8.14
CA GLY A 229 1.57 -13.68 8.36
C GLY A 229 1.25 -13.38 9.84
N GLU A 230 2.15 -13.71 10.76
CA GLU A 230 1.94 -13.53 12.20
C GLU A 230 2.02 -12.07 12.63
N VAL A 231 1.24 -11.71 13.65
CA VAL A 231 1.31 -10.38 14.26
C VAL A 231 2.59 -10.28 15.06
N THR A 232 3.48 -9.36 14.68
CA THR A 232 4.72 -9.11 15.42
C THR A 232 4.56 -7.95 16.40
N LYS A 233 3.72 -6.95 16.06
CA LYS A 233 3.45 -5.78 16.92
C LYS A 233 2.02 -5.30 16.75
N LYS A 234 1.48 -4.71 17.81
CA LYS A 234 0.15 -4.09 17.81
C LYS A 234 0.29 -2.62 18.18
N PHE A 235 -0.28 -1.75 17.37
CA PHE A 235 -0.38 -0.33 17.66
C PHE A 235 -1.84 0.04 17.90
N SER A 236 -2.06 1.21 18.48
CA SER A 236 -3.37 1.82 18.64
C SER A 236 -3.28 3.25 18.17
N ARG A 237 -4.23 3.68 17.34
CA ARG A 237 -4.36 5.09 16.97
C ARG A 237 -4.88 5.86 18.17
N LEU A 238 -4.36 7.06 18.37
CA LEU A 238 -4.97 8.00 19.30
C LEU A 238 -6.26 8.49 18.62
N CYS A 239 -7.41 8.09 19.17
CA CYS A 239 -8.72 8.53 18.71
C CYS A 239 -8.90 10.03 18.89
#